data_AF-A0A8T4XD54-F1
#
_entry.id   AF-A0A8T4XD54-F1
#
_cell.length_a   1.000
_cell.length_b   1.000
_cell.length_c   1.000
_cell.angle_alpha   90.00
_cell.angle_beta   90.00
_cell.angle_gamma   90.00
#
_symmetry.space_group_name_H-M   'P 1'
#
loop_
_entity.id
_entity.type
_entity.pdbx_description
1 polymer ?
#
loop_
_entity_poly.entity_id
_entity_poly.type
_entity_poly.pdbx_seq_one_letter_code
_entity_poly.pdbx_strand_id
1 'polypeptide(L)'
;MVQEFIEVDDIGTFRLVAEHSPLIIRRDPYLFAQYFSAMIYINMARLDERDVRRLFELIRGKMIVVKNIVRASSISDFLEKMEGKEGSKEDH
;
A
#
# COMPACT_ATOMS: atom_id res chain seq x y z
N MET A 1 -4.04 -3.54 19.25
CA MET A 1 -2.66 -3.00 19.26
C MET A 1 -2.65 -1.78 18.34
N VAL A 2 -2.11 -0.65 18.78
CA VAL A 2 -2.02 0.54 17.91
C VAL A 2 -0.94 0.26 16.87
N GLN A 3 -1.27 0.44 15.60
CA GLN A 3 -0.31 0.32 14.51
C GLN A 3 0.32 1.69 14.31
N GLU A 4 1.65 1.79 14.50
CA GLU A 4 2.39 3.03 14.30
C GLU A 4 2.72 3.20 12.82
N PHE A 5 2.43 4.39 12.27
CA PHE A 5 2.75 4.75 10.91
C PHE A 5 3.86 5.80 10.93
N ILE A 6 4.97 5.50 10.25
CA ILE A 6 6.16 6.34 10.24
C ILE A 6 6.42 6.77 8.80
N GLU A 7 6.35 8.08 8.55
CA GLU A 7 6.71 8.67 7.27
C GLU A 7 8.22 8.78 7.14
N VAL A 8 8.73 8.48 5.95
CA VAL A 8 10.12 8.76 5.57
C VAL A 8 10.11 9.55 4.26
N ASP A 9 10.99 10.54 4.18
CA ASP A 9 11.06 11.46 3.05
C ASP A 9 12.17 11.11 2.04
N ASP A 10 13.07 10.18 2.39
CA ASP A 10 14.18 9.75 1.54
C ASP A 10 14.07 8.28 1.11
N ILE A 11 14.46 8.00 -0.13
CA ILE A 11 14.43 6.66 -0.72
C ILE A 11 15.41 5.71 -0.02
N GLY A 12 16.54 6.21 0.47
CA GLY A 12 17.55 5.38 1.11
C GLY A 12 17.00 4.68 2.35
N THR A 13 16.34 5.45 3.22
CA THR A 13 15.68 4.94 4.42
C THR A 13 14.52 4.01 4.07
N PHE A 14 13.66 4.39 3.12
CA PHE A 14 12.57 3.51 2.71
C PHE A 14 13.10 2.19 2.14
N ARG A 15 14.19 2.24 1.37
CA ARG A 15 14.83 1.06 0.78
C ARG A 15 15.34 0.09 1.84
N LEU A 16 16.00 0.57 2.90
CA LEU A 16 16.49 -0.28 4.00
C LEU A 16 15.36 -1.12 4.58
N VAL A 17 14.20 -0.50 4.80
CA VAL A 17 13.03 -1.20 5.31
C VAL A 17 12.45 -2.14 4.25
N ALA A 18 12.34 -1.65 3.02
CA ALA A 18 11.79 -2.43 1.93
C ALA A 18 12.57 -3.73 1.71
N GLU A 19 13.91 -3.71 1.79
CA GLU A 19 14.79 -4.88 1.68
C GLU A 19 14.45 -6.01 2.65
N HIS A 20 14.05 -5.68 3.88
CA HIS A 20 13.66 -6.66 4.90
C HIS A 20 12.16 -6.97 4.93
N SER A 21 11.33 -6.11 4.33
CA SER A 21 9.89 -6.35 4.26
C SER A 21 9.58 -7.48 3.27
N PRO A 22 8.79 -8.49 3.65
CA PRO A 22 8.38 -9.57 2.75
C PRO A 22 7.51 -9.05 1.59
N LEU A 23 6.86 -7.90 1.79
CA LEU A 23 5.94 -7.30 0.84
C LEU A 23 5.95 -5.78 0.95
N ILE A 24 5.77 -5.10 -0.19
CA ILE A 24 5.55 -3.66 -0.30
C ILE A 24 4.13 -3.43 -0.82
N ILE A 25 3.34 -2.65 -0.09
CA ILE A 25 1.98 -2.31 -0.48
C ILE A 25 2.00 -0.95 -1.17
N ARG A 26 1.54 -0.92 -2.42
CA ARG A 26 1.33 0.32 -3.17
C ARG A 26 -0.13 0.73 -3.12
N ARG A 27 -0.39 1.92 -2.57
CA ARG A 27 -1.67 2.62 -2.63
C ARG A 27 -1.40 4.05 -3.01
N ASP A 28 -1.47 4.34 -4.31
CA ASP A 28 -1.03 5.61 -4.86
C ASP A 28 -1.60 6.83 -4.13
N PRO A 29 -0.76 7.86 -3.84
CA PRO A 29 0.66 7.98 -4.18
C PRO A 29 1.64 7.33 -3.17
N TYR A 30 1.17 6.50 -2.26
CA TYR A 30 1.98 5.97 -1.15
C TYR A 30 2.49 4.55 -1.39
N LEU A 31 3.68 4.28 -0.85
CA LEU A 31 4.19 2.94 -0.65
C LEU A 31 4.33 2.67 0.84
N PHE A 32 3.99 1.46 1.24
CA PHE A 32 4.08 1.00 2.62
C PHE A 32 4.93 -0.26 2.71
N ALA A 33 5.76 -0.35 3.74
CA ALA A 33 6.57 -1.50 4.07
C ALA A 33 6.40 -1.81 5.57
N GLN A 34 6.24 -3.08 5.91
CA GLN A 34 6.14 -3.47 7.31
C GLN A 34 7.53 -3.66 7.89
N TYR A 35 7.78 -3.07 9.06
CA TYR A 35 8.99 -3.29 9.84
C TYR A 35 8.60 -3.59 11.29
N PHE A 36 8.71 -4.86 11.69
CA PHE A 36 8.19 -5.35 12.96
C PHE A 36 6.72 -4.95 13.18
N SER A 37 6.44 -4.14 14.21
CA SER A 37 5.10 -3.64 14.56
C SER A 37 4.73 -2.30 13.91
N ALA A 38 5.65 -1.68 13.16
CA ALA A 38 5.45 -0.39 12.51
C ALA A 38 5.20 -0.53 11.01
N MET A 39 4.44 0.41 10.45
CA MET A 39 4.28 0.62 9.02
C MET A 39 5.09 1.84 8.60
N ILE A 40 6.16 1.60 7.85
CA ILE A 40 6.95 2.66 7.25
C ILE A 40 6.34 3.02 5.91
N TYR A 41 6.18 4.31 5.61
CA TYR A 41 5.63 4.75 4.34
C TYR A 41 6.37 5.93 3.73
N ILE A 42 6.31 6.02 2.40
CA ILE A 42 6.84 7.14 1.61
C ILE A 42 5.77 7.65 0.65
N ASN A 43 5.69 8.96 0.50
CA ASN A 43 4.80 9.61 -0.46
C ASN A 43 5.54 9.88 -1.78
N MET A 44 5.22 9.09 -2.81
CA MET A 44 5.87 9.22 -4.12
C MET A 44 5.57 10.54 -4.82
N ALA A 45 4.47 11.23 -4.47
CA ALA A 45 4.15 12.54 -5.04
C ALA A 45 5.11 13.65 -4.57
N ARG A 46 5.92 13.40 -3.53
CA ARG A 46 6.95 14.32 -3.04
C ARG A 46 8.35 14.01 -3.56
N LEU A 47 8.48 12.96 -4.37
CA LEU A 47 9.74 12.53 -4.95
C LEU A 47 9.86 13.04 -6.39
N ASP A 48 11.10 13.20 -6.85
CA ASP A 48 11.34 13.47 -8.26
C ASP A 48 11.12 12.22 -9.13
N GLU A 49 10.95 12.41 -10.44
CA GLU A 49 10.65 11.30 -11.35
C GLU A 49 11.76 10.24 -11.40
N ARG A 50 13.02 10.65 -11.26
CA ARG A 50 14.17 9.74 -11.30
C ARG A 50 14.18 8.84 -10.07
N ASP A 51 13.88 9.41 -8.94
CA ASP A 51 13.76 8.78 -7.64
C ASP A 51 12.60 7.78 -7.62
N VAL A 52 11.42 8.16 -8.14
CA VAL A 52 10.29 7.25 -8.30
C VAL A 52 10.64 6.05 -9.18
N ARG A 53 11.31 6.27 -10.32
CA ARG A 53 11.76 5.18 -11.20
C ARG A 53 12.72 4.23 -10.48
N ARG A 54 13.71 4.79 -9.76
CA ARG A 54 14.69 4.00 -8.98
C ARG A 54 14.02 3.18 -7.90
N LEU A 55 13.04 3.75 -7.21
CA LEU A 55 12.26 3.08 -6.18
C LEU A 55 11.49 1.88 -6.74
N PHE A 56 10.86 2.03 -7.91
CA PHE A 56 10.15 0.93 -8.57
C PHE A 56 11.08 -0.23 -9.00
N GLU A 57 12.27 0.08 -9.50
CA GLU A 57 13.26 -0.97 -9.83
C GLU A 57 13.67 -1.76 -8.57
N LEU A 58 13.88 -1.07 -7.44
CA LEU A 58 14.28 -1.68 -6.17
C LEU A 58 13.23 -2.64 -5.59
N ILE A 59 11.94 -2.34 -5.78
CA ILE A 59 10.84 -3.10 -5.13
C ILE A 59 10.08 -4.03 -6.09
N ARG A 60 10.47 -4.09 -7.37
CA ARG A 60 9.74 -4.80 -8.42
C ARG A 60 9.35 -6.24 -8.07
N GLY A 61 10.20 -6.97 -7.33
CA GLY A 61 9.97 -8.38 -6.97
C GLY A 61 9.05 -8.62 -5.75
N LYS A 62 8.62 -7.57 -5.04
CA LYS A 62 7.89 -7.68 -3.77
C LYS A 62 6.72 -6.71 -3.63
N MET A 63 6.30 -6.07 -4.71
CA MET A 63 5.26 -5.05 -4.69
C MET A 63 3.88 -5.62 -5.01
N ILE A 64 2.89 -5.33 -4.18
CA ILE A 64 1.46 -5.55 -4.46
C ILE A 64 0.77 -4.21 -4.64
N VAL A 65 -0.03 -4.09 -5.70
CA VAL A 65 -0.82 -2.90 -5.99
C VAL A 65 -2.23 -3.06 -5.43
N VAL A 66 -2.60 -2.21 -4.48
CA VAL A 66 -3.92 -2.25 -3.84
C VAL A 66 -4.93 -1.43 -4.63
N LYS A 67 -5.90 -2.12 -5.24
CA LYS A 67 -7.02 -1.50 -5.99
C LYS A 67 -8.14 -1.03 -5.07
N ASN A 68 -8.49 -1.83 -4.07
CA ASN A 68 -9.60 -1.57 -3.17
C ASN A 68 -9.32 -2.22 -1.81
N ILE A 69 -9.87 -1.64 -0.73
CA ILE A 69 -9.80 -2.17 0.63
C ILE A 69 -11.23 -2.40 1.10
N VAL A 70 -11.52 -3.63 1.49
CA VAL A 70 -12.82 -3.99 2.08
C VAL A 70 -12.58 -4.38 3.52
N ARG A 71 -13.24 -3.67 4.44
CA ARG A 71 -13.29 -4.05 5.85
C ARG A 71 -14.50 -4.95 6.06
N ALA A 72 -14.23 -6.22 6.34
CA ALA A 72 -15.24 -7.20 6.64
C ALA A 72 -14.89 -7.95 7.92
N SER A 73 -15.90 -8.30 8.71
CA SER A 73 -15.73 -9.10 9.93
C SER A 73 -15.73 -10.60 9.65
N SER A 74 -16.19 -11.02 8.46
CA SER A 74 -16.21 -12.43 8.01
C SER A 74 -16.20 -12.53 6.48
N ILE A 75 -16.05 -13.75 5.97
CA ILE A 75 -16.15 -14.03 4.53
C ILE A 75 -17.56 -13.72 4.00
N SER A 76 -18.60 -14.07 4.74
CA SER A 76 -19.99 -13.77 4.35
C SER A 76 -20.24 -12.27 4.25
N ASP A 77 -19.82 -11.50 5.27
CA ASP A 77 -19.90 -10.02 5.25
C ASP A 77 -19.09 -9.42 4.08
N PHE A 78 -17.94 -9.99 3.75
CA PHE A 78 -17.18 -9.58 2.58
C PHE A 78 -17.96 -9.81 1.27
N LEU A 79 -18.55 -10.98 1.09
CA LEU A 79 -19.29 -11.35 -0.13
C LEU A 79 -20.53 -10.46 -0.31
N GLU A 80 -21.33 -10.26 0.75
CA GLU A 80 -22.49 -9.36 0.73
C GLU A 80 -22.11 -7.93 0.32
N LYS A 81 -21.00 -7.41 0.84
CA LYS A 81 -20.48 -6.07 0.49
C LYS A 81 -19.96 -5.98 -0.95
N MET A 82 -19.52 -7.09 -1.53
CA MET A 82 -19.09 -7.14 -2.93
C MET A 82 -20.31 -7.22 -3.85
N GLU A 83 -21.29 -8.06 -3.54
CA GLU A 83 -22.54 -8.22 -4.30
C GLU A 83 -23.40 -6.94 -4.27
N GLY A 84 -23.49 -6.26 -3.12
CA GLY A 84 -24.24 -5.00 -2.99
C GLY A 84 -23.65 -3.79 -3.74
N LYS A 85 -22.38 -3.86 -4.17
CA LYS A 85 -21.71 -2.78 -4.94
C LYS A 85 -21.91 -2.88 -6.45
N GLU A 86 -22.30 -4.04 -6.97
CA GLU A 86 -22.58 -4.22 -8.41
C GLU A 86 -23.98 -3.72 -8.79
N GLY A 87 -24.94 -3.75 -7.86
CA GLY A 87 -26.33 -3.29 -8.09
C GLY A 87 -26.59 -1.78 -8.01
N SER A 88 -25.56 -0.94 -7.83
CA SER A 88 -25.70 0.52 -7.69
C SER A 88 -25.06 1.33 -8.84
N LYS A 89 -24.78 0.68 -9.98
CA LYS A 89 -24.26 1.33 -11.20
C LYS A 89 -25.26 1.48 -12.34
N GLU A 90 -26.51 1.04 -12.18
CA GLU A 90 -27.59 1.29 -13.13
C GLU A 90 -28.61 2.20 -12.47
N ASP A 91 -28.40 3.51 -12.65
CA ASP A 91 -29.42 4.55 -12.70
C ASP A 91 -28.67 5.89 -12.56
N HIS A 92 -28.45 6.57 -13.69
CA HIS A 92 -28.49 8.03 -13.92
C HIS A 92 -27.98 8.34 -15.33
#